data_AF-A0A933Z6B9-F1
#
_entry.id   AF-A0A933Z6B9-F1
#
_cell.length_a   1.000
_cell.length_b   1.000
_cell.length_c   1.000
_cell.angle_alpha   90.00
_cell.angle_beta   90.00
_cell.angle_gamma   90.00
#
_symmetry.space_group_name_H-M   'P 1'
#
loop_
_entity.id
_entity.type
_entity.pdbx_description
1 polymer ?
#
loop_
_entity_poly.entity_id
_entity_poly.type
_entity_poly.pdbx_seq_one_letter_code
_entity_poly.pdbx_strand_id
1 'polypeptide(L)' 'MTEKARKEKVCLEEQCAEQWETMSPELKAQCGPFVYCPFCAGDMVIRCSACGETIHDSTFNFCPWCGTGFKE' A
#
# COMPACT_ATOMS: atom_id res chain seq x y z
N MET A 1 -9.81 -13.66 -16.80
CA MET A 1 -8.48 -13.45 -16.21
C MET A 1 -8.72 -12.93 -14.80
N THR A 2 -8.39 -13.70 -13.76
CA THR A 2 -8.59 -13.23 -12.38
C THR A 2 -7.49 -12.22 -12.08
N GLU A 3 -7.82 -10.93 -12.16
CA GLU A 3 -6.87 -9.86 -11.85
C GLU A 3 -6.46 -9.97 -10.38
N LYS A 4 -5.24 -10.44 -10.14
CA LYS A 4 -4.65 -10.47 -8.80
C LYS A 4 -4.47 -9.03 -8.28
N ALA A 5 -4.78 -8.81 -7.01
CA ALA A 5 -4.61 -7.54 -6.32
C ALA A 5 -3.13 -7.22 -6.06
N ARG A 6 -2.82 -5.96 -5.72
CA ARG A 6 -1.49 -5.52 -5.28
C ARG A 6 -1.55 -5.07 -3.82
N LYS A 7 -0.41 -5.15 -3.15
CA LYS A 7 -0.17 -4.57 -1.83
C LYS A 7 0.36 -3.16 -2.03
N GLU A 8 -0.46 -2.17 -1.74
CA GLU A 8 -0.12 -0.76 -1.95
C GLU A 8 0.24 -0.13 -0.61
N LYS A 9 1.42 0.47 -0.54
CA LYS A 9 1.88 1.13 0.67
C LYS A 9 1.41 2.58 0.67
N VAL A 10 0.62 2.95 1.66
CA VAL A 10 -0.05 4.26 1.73
C VAL A 10 0.07 4.86 3.13
N CYS A 11 -0.08 6.18 3.23
CA CYS A 11 -0.24 6.85 4.51
C CYS A 11 -1.58 6.46 5.14
N LEU A 12 -1.61 6.08 6.43
CA LEU A 12 -2.83 5.66 7.14
C LEU A 12 -3.94 6.72 7.09
N GLU A 13 -3.58 7.98 7.26
CA GLU A 13 -4.55 9.08 7.28
C GLU A 13 -4.94 9.55 5.87
N GLU A 14 -4.35 8.98 4.81
CA GLU A 14 -4.58 9.29 3.39
C GLU A 14 -4.38 10.76 2.97
N GLN A 15 -4.11 11.67 3.91
CA GLN A 15 -3.90 13.10 3.70
C GLN A 15 -2.68 13.46 2.81
N CYS A 16 -1.80 12.49 2.56
CA CYS A 16 -0.62 12.67 1.72
C CYS A 16 -0.74 11.97 0.36
N ALA A 17 -1.87 11.33 0.04
CA ALA A 17 -2.01 10.50 -1.16
C ALA A 17 -1.70 11.29 -2.44
N GLU A 18 -2.11 12.55 -2.53
CA GLU A 18 -1.82 13.42 -3.67
C GLU A 18 -0.32 13.70 -3.82
N GLN A 19 0.38 13.99 -2.71
CA GLN A 19 1.83 14.20 -2.69
C GLN A 19 2.56 12.93 -3.12
N TRP A 20 2.09 11.76 -2.68
CA TRP A 20 2.63 10.48 -3.12
C TRP A 20 2.46 10.30 -4.63
N GLU A 21 1.32 10.65 -5.21
CA GLU A 21 1.11 10.55 -6.66
C GLU A 21 2.08 11.42 -7.48
N THR A 22 2.55 12.54 -6.93
CA THR A 22 3.58 13.38 -7.56
C THR A 22 5.00 12.82 -7.49
N MET A 23 5.26 11.81 -6.64
CA MET A 23 6.59 11.21 -6.52
C MET A 23 6.93 10.35 -7.74
N SER A 24 8.19 10.43 -8.16
CA SER A 24 8.67 9.55 -9.23
C SER A 24 8.61 8.07 -8.79
N PRO A 25 8.44 7.13 -9.73
CA PRO A 25 8.40 5.70 -9.42
C PRO A 25 9.64 5.20 -8.67
N GLU A 26 10.82 5.76 -8.97
CA GLU A 26 12.06 5.41 -8.30
C GLU A 26 12.03 5.79 -6.81
N LEU A 27 11.49 6.97 -6.50
CA LEU A 27 11.39 7.45 -5.13
C LEU A 27 10.31 6.69 -4.35
N LYS A 28 9.17 6.36 -4.99
CA LYS A 28 8.16 5.48 -4.39
C LYS A 28 8.74 4.11 -4.01
N ALA A 29 9.59 3.53 -4.86
CA ALA A 29 10.25 2.26 -4.57
C ALA A 29 11.20 2.36 -3.38
N GLN A 30 11.95 3.47 -3.25
CA GLN A 30 12.84 3.72 -2.11
C GLN A 30 12.09 3.92 -0.79
N CYS A 31 10.84 4.39 -0.83
CA CYS A 31 9.99 4.53 0.36
C CYS A 31 9.24 3.24 0.73
N GLY A 32 9.32 2.19 -0.09
CA GLY A 32 8.78 0.86 0.19
C GLY A 32 9.09 0.29 1.58
N PRO A 33 10.29 0.46 2.17
CA PRO A 33 10.61 -0.02 3.52
C PRO A 33 10.24 0.97 4.65
N PHE A 34 9.77 2.18 4.36
CA PHE A 34 9.57 3.20 5.41
C PHE A 34 8.38 2.87 6.31
N VAL A 35 8.54 2.95 7.63
CA VAL A 35 7.41 2.75 8.56
C VAL A 35 6.54 4.00 8.63
N TYR A 36 7.12 5.18 8.37
CA TYR A 36 6.46 6.48 8.49
C TYR A 36 6.40 7.21 7.15
N CYS A 37 5.33 7.97 6.96
CA CYS A 37 5.10 8.79 5.79
C CYS A 37 6.16 9.90 5.72
N PRO A 38 6.86 10.09 4.58
CA PRO A 38 7.90 11.10 4.44
C PRO A 38 7.37 12.54 4.46
N PHE A 39 6.04 12.74 4.35
CA PHE A 39 5.41 14.06 4.29
C PHE A 39 4.81 14.51 5.62
N CYS A 40 4.10 13.62 6.32
CA CYS A 40 3.40 13.96 7.56
C CYS A 40 3.95 13.23 8.79
N ALA A 41 4.96 12.37 8.64
CA ALA A 41 5.50 11.50 9.69
C ALA A 41 4.48 10.55 10.34
N GLY A 42 3.26 10.43 9.80
CA GLY A 42 2.24 9.47 10.24
C GLY A 42 2.57 8.04 9.83
N ASP A 43 1.85 7.07 10.38
CA ASP A 43 2.06 5.66 10.11
C ASP A 43 1.74 5.30 8.65
N MET A 44 2.59 4.46 8.06
CA MET A 44 2.32 3.83 6.78
C MET A 44 1.70 2.46 6.96
N VAL A 45 0.69 2.17 6.15
CA VAL A 45 0.02 0.88 6.12
C VAL A 45 0.05 0.28 4.73
N ILE A 46 -0.14 -1.03 4.66
CA ILE A 46 -0.31 -1.74 3.40
C ILE A 46 -1.80 -1.91 3.18
N ARG A 47 -2.27 -1.62 1.96
CA ARG A 47 -3.67 -1.72 1.57
C ARG A 47 -3.85 -2.68 0.41
N CYS A 48 -4.98 -3.35 0.38
CA CYS A 48 -5.39 -4.14 -0.77
C CYS A 48 -5.85 -3.24 -1.91
N SER A 49 -5.24 -3.34 -3.09
CA SER A 49 -5.66 -2.55 -4.25
C SER A 49 -7.05 -2.93 -4.79
N ALA A 50 -7.62 -4.06 -4.36
CA ALA A 50 -8.92 -4.54 -4.85
C ALA A 50 -10.10 -4.09 -3.97
N CYS A 51 -9.95 -4.09 -2.65
CA CYS A 51 -11.02 -3.70 -1.72
C CYS A 51 -10.71 -2.47 -0.87
N GLY A 52 -9.48 -1.95 -0.91
CA GLY A 52 -9.10 -0.79 -0.09
C GLY A 52 -8.90 -1.11 1.40
N GLU A 53 -9.00 -2.37 1.82
CA GLU A 53 -8.80 -2.71 3.23
C GLU A 53 -7.32 -2.77 3.61
N THR A 54 -7.05 -2.39 4.87
CA THR A 54 -5.70 -2.45 5.44
C THR A 54 -5.29 -3.90 5.71
N ILE A 55 -4.03 -4.19 5.39
CA ILE A 55 -3.38 -5.48 5.54
C ILE A 55 -2.32 -5.33 6.62
N HIS A 56 -2.52 -6.02 7.74
CA HIS A 56 -1.61 -5.95 8.88
C HIS A 56 -0.34 -6.79 8.70
N ASP A 57 -0.34 -7.75 7.77
CA ASP A 57 0.79 -8.64 7.51
C ASP A 57 1.10 -8.69 6.01
N SER A 58 2.31 -8.23 5.64
CA SER A 58 2.79 -8.23 4.26
C SER A 58 3.09 -9.62 3.72
N THR A 59 3.08 -10.67 4.54
CA THR A 59 3.35 -12.06 4.11
C THR A 59 2.11 -12.75 3.53
N PHE A 60 0.91 -12.16 3.68
CA PHE A 60 -0.30 -12.79 3.15
C PHE A 60 -0.29 -12.93 1.63
N ASN A 61 -0.66 -14.12 1.14
CA ASN A 61 -0.78 -14.38 -0.30
C ASN A 61 -2.13 -13.94 -0.88
N PHE A 62 -3.12 -13.67 -0.02
CA PHE A 62 -4.46 -13.22 -0.39
C PHE A 62 -4.97 -12.18 0.61
N CYS A 63 -5.87 -11.32 0.18
CA CYS A 63 -6.51 -10.35 1.06
C CYS A 63 -7.44 -11.11 2.03
N PRO A 64 -7.30 -10.95 3.35
CA PRO A 64 -8.17 -11.61 4.32
C PRO A 64 -9.62 -11.09 4.28
N TRP A 65 -9.85 -9.92 3.68
CA TRP A 65 -11.17 -9.27 3.64
C TRP A 65 -11.96 -9.62 2.39
N CYS A 66 -11.34 -9.60 1.21
CA CYS A 66 -12.02 -9.86 -0.06
C CYS A 66 -11.62 -11.19 -0.73
N GLY A 67 -10.66 -11.93 -0.16
CA GLY A 67 -10.18 -13.22 -0.70
C GLY A 67 -9.39 -13.11 -2.01
N THR A 68 -9.14 -11.91 -2.54
CA THR A 68 -8.38 -11.74 -3.79
C THR A 68 -6.90 -12.04 -3.56
N GLY A 69 -6.29 -12.88 -4.40
CA GLY A 69 -4.87 -13.19 -4.33
C GLY A 69 -4.00 -11.98 -4.69
N PHE A 70 -2.88 -11.79 -3.97
CA PHE A 70 -1.91 -10.76 -4.28
C PHE A 70 -0.94 -11.22 -5.38
N LYS A 71 -0.53 -10.30 -6.25
CA LYS A 71 0.64 -10.49 -7.14
C LYS A 71 1.90 -10.44 -6.28
N GLU A 72 2.77 -11.43 -6.45
CA GLU A 72 4.17 -11.40 -5.98
C GLU A 72 4.92 -10.26 -6.66
#